data_AF-A0A383WKZ9-F1
#
_entry.id   AF-A0A383WKZ9-F1
#
_cell.length_a   1.000
_cell.length_b   1.000
_cell.length_c   1.000
_cell.angle_alpha   90.00
_cell.angle_beta   90.00
_cell.angle_gamma   90.00
#
_symmetry.space_group_name_H-M   'P 1'
#
loop_
_entity.id
_entity.type
_entity.pdbx_description
1 polymer ?
#
loop_
_entity_poly.entity_id
_entity_poly.type
_entity_poly.pdbx_seq_one_letter_code
_entity_poly.pdbx_strand_id
1 'polypeptide(L)'
;MAPQNLGQGVALSAHPHLPSSTSSSSDLHSSHPAAPGLLLDLSSRSNAAAEASVLLGEVCGSAFLACARIKLCWMSPYHSSSIAGLPGHIQFMLVQLDGTAAAAAAGVSEGSSRQQKMQPLYATTLPLLLDGCKSTLQPAKQQPASGNALALHFDSGNPDLLRNSWQQAVYIAAGSDPFALVDASVAAAAAIAGERCCPAVAILLSCGVVTVGTAYYR
;
A
#
# COMPACT_ATOMS: atom_id res chain seq x y z
N MET A 1 -24.86 -8.99 35.43
CA MET A 1 -23.45 -8.52 35.42
C MET A 1 -22.91 -8.70 34.02
N ALA A 2 -22.19 -7.70 33.55
CA ALA A 2 -21.89 -7.36 32.16
C ALA A 2 -21.10 -8.42 31.35
N PRO A 3 -21.19 -8.39 30.00
CA PRO A 3 -20.54 -9.32 29.07
C PRO A 3 -19.12 -8.89 28.72
N GLN A 4 -18.28 -9.82 28.25
CA GLN A 4 -16.92 -9.49 27.81
C GLN A 4 -16.63 -9.99 26.38
N ASN A 5 -16.64 -8.99 25.50
CA ASN A 5 -15.86 -8.78 24.28
C ASN A 5 -16.02 -9.70 23.05
N LEU A 6 -16.84 -9.17 22.13
CA LEU A 6 -16.66 -9.22 20.68
C LEU A 6 -15.33 -8.58 20.27
N GLY A 7 -14.70 -9.18 19.26
CA GLY A 7 -13.57 -8.62 18.53
C GLY A 7 -13.11 -9.54 17.40
N GLN A 8 -14.04 -10.15 16.68
CA GLN A 8 -13.73 -10.86 15.43
C GLN A 8 -14.11 -9.97 14.25
N GLY A 9 -13.07 -9.49 13.55
CA GLY A 9 -13.19 -8.77 12.30
C GLY A 9 -11.98 -9.09 11.44
N VAL A 10 -11.91 -10.31 10.92
CA VAL A 10 -11.00 -10.68 9.82
C VAL A 10 -11.84 -11.37 8.76
N ALA A 11 -11.95 -10.72 7.61
CA ALA A 11 -12.36 -11.38 6.38
C ALA A 11 -11.51 -10.82 5.23
N LEU A 12 -10.33 -11.41 5.06
CA LEU A 12 -9.60 -11.38 3.79
C LEU A 12 -9.65 -12.81 3.24
N SER A 13 -10.62 -13.06 2.34
CA SER A 13 -10.73 -14.35 1.67
C SER A 13 -9.72 -14.39 0.53
N ALA A 14 -8.59 -15.07 0.75
CA ALA A 14 -7.73 -15.52 -0.32
C ALA A 14 -8.23 -16.89 -0.80
N HIS A 15 -8.83 -16.95 -1.98
CA HIS A 15 -9.07 -18.21 -2.69
C HIS A 15 -7.91 -18.43 -3.67
N PRO A 16 -6.97 -19.36 -3.42
CA PRO A 16 -5.94 -19.68 -4.39
C PRO A 16 -6.51 -20.66 -5.41
N HIS A 17 -6.76 -20.17 -6.62
CA HIS A 17 -6.82 -21.06 -7.78
C HIS A 17 -6.22 -20.34 -8.98
N LEU A 18 -4.93 -20.58 -9.27
CA LEU A 18 -4.32 -20.80 -10.59
C LEU A 18 -2.77 -20.97 -10.46
N PRO A 19 -2.08 -21.60 -11.44
CA PRO A 19 -0.96 -22.50 -11.17
C PRO A 19 0.44 -21.87 -11.13
N SER A 20 1.30 -22.52 -10.34
CA SER A 20 2.77 -22.63 -10.40
C SER A 20 3.58 -21.48 -11.02
N SER A 21 3.93 -20.48 -10.20
CA SER A 21 5.32 -20.22 -9.74
C SER A 21 5.40 -18.81 -9.14
N THR A 22 5.20 -18.69 -7.82
CA THR A 22 5.63 -17.61 -6.90
C THR A 22 4.65 -17.57 -5.72
N SER A 23 4.74 -18.55 -4.82
CA SER A 23 3.98 -18.50 -3.57
C SER A 23 4.70 -17.51 -2.63
N SER A 24 4.10 -16.35 -2.41
CA SER A 24 4.55 -15.33 -1.46
C SER A 24 3.70 -15.40 -0.19
N SER A 25 4.27 -15.05 0.96
CA SER A 25 3.55 -14.96 2.23
C SER A 25 3.71 -13.56 2.81
N SER A 26 2.63 -13.03 3.38
CA SER A 26 2.61 -11.75 4.10
C SER A 26 2.17 -11.98 5.53
N ASP A 27 2.96 -11.46 6.47
CA ASP A 27 2.62 -11.46 7.89
C ASP A 27 2.13 -10.06 8.28
N LEU A 28 1.04 -10.02 9.04
CA LEU A 28 0.34 -8.80 9.43
C LEU A 28 0.74 -8.40 10.85
N HIS A 29 1.33 -7.22 11.02
CA HIS A 29 1.61 -6.66 12.33
C HIS A 29 0.77 -5.39 12.56
N SER A 30 -0.03 -5.39 13.63
CA SER A 30 -0.80 -4.21 14.03
C SER A 30 0.08 -3.22 14.79
N SER A 31 0.04 -1.96 14.34
CA SER A 31 0.46 -0.72 15.01
C SER A 31 1.91 -0.64 15.50
N HIS A 32 2.71 0.18 14.81
CA HIS A 32 3.74 0.97 15.48
C HIS A 32 3.03 1.97 16.42
N PRO A 33 3.53 2.25 17.65
CA PRO A 33 2.85 3.13 18.62
C PRO A 33 2.56 4.56 18.12
N ALA A 34 3.10 4.94 16.96
CA ALA A 34 2.94 6.25 16.33
C ALA A 34 1.91 6.29 15.18
N ALA A 35 1.29 5.17 14.76
CA ALA A 35 0.45 5.15 13.57
C ALA A 35 -0.70 4.10 13.60
N PRO A 36 -1.95 4.48 13.27
CA PRO A 36 -3.12 3.58 13.28
C PRO A 36 -3.22 2.65 12.04
N GLY A 37 -2.21 2.62 11.17
CA GLY A 37 -2.19 1.78 9.98
C GLY A 37 -1.60 0.38 10.17
N LEU A 38 -1.63 -0.38 9.09
CA LEU A 38 -1.10 -1.73 8.98
C LEU A 38 0.33 -1.70 8.41
N LEU A 39 1.24 -2.43 9.04
CA LEU A 39 2.56 -2.73 8.50
C LEU A 39 2.60 -4.18 8.00
N LEU A 40 3.09 -4.34 6.78
CA LEU A 40 3.24 -5.63 6.13
C LEU A 40 4.70 -6.07 6.14
N ASP A 41 4.93 -7.25 6.68
CA ASP A 41 6.16 -8.00 6.43
C ASP A 41 5.92 -8.93 5.25
N LEU A 42 6.92 -9.03 4.39
CA LEU A 42 6.84 -9.80 3.16
C LEU A 42 7.94 -10.84 3.15
N SER A 43 7.60 -12.04 2.69
CA SER A 43 8.57 -13.08 2.43
C SER A 43 8.27 -13.78 1.10
N SER A 44 9.36 -14.16 0.43
CA SER A 44 9.34 -14.95 -0.79
C SER A 44 9.80 -16.37 -0.45
N ARG A 45 9.08 -17.37 -0.96
CA ARG A 45 9.50 -18.78 -0.87
C ARG A 45 10.59 -19.13 -1.89
N SER A 46 10.87 -18.24 -2.83
CA SER A 46 11.99 -18.39 -3.76
C SER A 46 13.33 -18.16 -3.04
N ASN A 47 14.42 -18.55 -3.70
CA ASN A 47 15.77 -18.25 -3.20
C ASN A 47 15.97 -16.74 -3.02
N ALA A 48 16.85 -16.40 -2.08
CA ALA A 48 17.25 -15.02 -1.84
C ALA A 48 17.82 -14.40 -3.13
N ALA A 49 17.39 -13.19 -3.43
CA ALA A 49 17.76 -12.48 -4.65
C ALA A 49 18.08 -11.00 -4.33
N ALA A 50 18.96 -10.40 -5.13
CA ALA A 50 19.25 -8.98 -5.08
C ALA A 50 18.07 -8.14 -5.60
N GLU A 51 17.20 -8.75 -6.42
CA GLU A 51 16.00 -8.17 -6.99
C GLU A 51 14.83 -9.16 -6.84
N ALA A 52 13.67 -8.69 -6.42
CA ALA A 52 12.48 -9.53 -6.26
C ALA A 52 11.20 -8.75 -6.60
N SER A 53 10.15 -9.48 -6.97
CA SER A 53 8.80 -8.93 -7.07
C SER A 53 7.85 -9.83 -6.29
N VAL A 54 7.18 -9.27 -5.29
CA VAL A 54 6.29 -9.96 -4.37
C VAL A 54 4.85 -9.49 -4.61
N LEU A 55 3.95 -10.43 -4.89
CA LEU A 55 2.53 -10.10 -5.06
C LEU A 55 1.92 -9.68 -3.71
N LEU A 56 1.31 -8.50 -3.65
CA LEU A 56 0.59 -8.01 -2.47
C LEU A 56 -0.87 -8.45 -2.48
N GLY A 57 -1.43 -8.72 -3.66
CA GLY A 57 -2.80 -9.18 -3.85
C GLY A 57 -3.59 -8.26 -4.78
N GLU A 58 -4.90 -8.45 -4.80
CA GLU A 58 -5.84 -7.61 -5.54
C GLU A 58 -6.37 -6.48 -4.67
N VAL A 59 -6.45 -5.28 -5.24
CA VAL A 59 -7.00 -4.10 -4.56
C VAL A 59 -8.44 -3.86 -5.01
N CYS A 60 -9.37 -3.89 -4.06
CA CYS A 60 -10.79 -3.57 -4.30
C CYS A 60 -11.01 -2.05 -4.32
N GLY A 61 -10.73 -1.41 -5.45
CA GLY A 61 -10.87 0.03 -5.62
C GLY A 61 -11.42 0.42 -6.98
N SER A 62 -12.07 1.59 -7.00
CA SER A 62 -12.76 2.15 -8.17
C SER A 62 -11.99 3.29 -8.84
N ALA A 63 -11.08 3.94 -8.11
CA ALA A 63 -10.23 5.00 -8.62
C ALA A 63 -8.88 5.00 -7.92
N PHE A 64 -7.82 5.17 -8.71
CA PHE A 64 -6.44 5.10 -8.25
C PHE A 64 -5.72 6.41 -8.59
N LEU A 65 -5.04 6.98 -7.61
CA LEU A 65 -4.03 8.02 -7.78
C LEU A 65 -2.70 7.43 -7.32
N ALA A 66 -1.74 7.31 -8.23
CA ALA A 66 -0.39 6.88 -7.92
C ALA A 66 0.60 8.02 -8.17
N CYS A 67 1.59 8.14 -7.29
CA CYS A 67 2.74 8.99 -7.54
C CYS A 67 3.94 8.08 -7.83
N ALA A 68 4.45 8.15 -9.06
CA ALA A 68 5.55 7.30 -9.50
C ALA A 68 6.82 8.11 -9.75
N ARG A 69 7.98 7.49 -9.47
CA ARG A 69 9.28 8.15 -9.61
C ARG A 69 9.66 8.29 -11.08
N ILE A 70 9.83 9.52 -11.54
CA ILE A 70 10.28 9.82 -12.91
C ILE A 70 11.76 10.22 -12.97
N LYS A 71 12.29 10.80 -11.89
CA LYS A 71 13.70 11.17 -11.70
C LYS A 71 14.07 11.02 -10.22
N LEU A 72 15.36 11.18 -9.88
CA LEU A 72 15.88 10.95 -8.52
C LEU A 72 15.07 11.64 -7.41
N CYS A 73 14.65 12.89 -7.61
CA CYS A 73 13.89 13.67 -6.62
C CYS A 73 12.47 14.08 -7.08
N TRP A 74 11.97 13.48 -8.18
CA TRP A 74 10.70 13.89 -8.80
C TRP A 74 9.74 12.72 -8.92
N MET A 75 8.51 12.95 -8.48
CA MET A 75 7.38 12.06 -8.68
C MET A 75 6.30 12.76 -9.50
N SER A 76 5.64 12.01 -10.38
CA SER A 76 4.49 12.49 -11.14
C SER A 76 3.22 11.78 -10.70
N PRO A 77 2.09 12.50 -10.60
CA PRO A 77 0.79 11.90 -10.35
C PRO A 77 0.28 11.18 -11.61
N TYR A 78 -0.36 10.04 -11.41
CA TYR A 78 -1.02 9.24 -12.44
C TYR A 78 -2.38 8.81 -11.90
N HIS A 79 -3.41 8.97 -12.72
CA HIS A 79 -4.76 8.54 -12.39
C HIS A 79 -5.18 7.39 -13.29
N SER A 80 -5.88 6.42 -12.72
CA SER A 80 -6.44 5.30 -13.47
C SER A 80 -7.68 4.75 -12.77
N SER A 81 -8.54 4.05 -13.54
CA SER A 81 -9.62 3.22 -13.01
C SER A 81 -9.18 1.81 -12.63
N SER A 82 -7.94 1.42 -12.96
CA SER A 82 -7.35 0.13 -12.57
C SER A 82 -5.85 0.23 -12.33
N ILE A 83 -5.28 -0.69 -11.55
CA ILE A 83 -3.83 -0.72 -11.30
C ILE A 83 -3.05 -0.99 -12.59
N ALA A 84 -3.56 -1.83 -13.48
CA ALA A 84 -2.91 -2.15 -14.76
C ALA A 84 -2.65 -0.90 -15.64
N GLY A 85 -3.44 0.17 -15.47
CA GLY A 85 -3.25 1.44 -16.17
C GLY A 85 -2.23 2.40 -15.52
N LEU A 86 -1.65 2.02 -14.38
CA LEU A 86 -0.66 2.84 -13.67
C LEU A 86 0.77 2.52 -14.14
N PRO A 87 1.72 3.45 -14.00
CA PRO A 87 3.12 3.19 -14.34
C PRO A 87 3.78 2.19 -13.37
N GLY A 88 4.95 1.70 -13.74
CA GLY A 88 5.87 1.09 -12.79
C GLY A 88 6.46 2.13 -11.83
N HIS A 89 7.16 1.66 -10.80
CA HIS A 89 7.91 2.50 -9.85
C HIS A 89 7.05 3.48 -9.02
N ILE A 90 5.88 3.04 -8.59
CA ILE A 90 4.98 3.80 -7.73
C ILE A 90 5.57 3.87 -6.31
N GLN A 91 5.64 5.08 -5.75
CA GLN A 91 6.19 5.38 -4.43
C GLN A 91 5.12 5.81 -3.43
N PHE A 92 3.90 6.06 -3.92
CA PHE A 92 2.73 6.34 -3.11
C PHE A 92 1.49 6.01 -3.94
N MET A 93 0.49 5.40 -3.32
CA MET A 93 -0.81 5.17 -3.95
C MET A 93 -1.93 5.56 -3.00
N LEU A 94 -2.93 6.26 -3.52
CA LEU A 94 -4.22 6.52 -2.90
C LEU A 94 -5.30 5.83 -3.73
N VAL A 95 -6.18 5.11 -3.05
CA VAL A 95 -7.24 4.32 -3.68
C VAL A 95 -8.57 4.72 -3.07
N GLN A 96 -9.56 4.99 -3.90
CA GLN A 96 -10.95 5.02 -3.46
C GLN A 96 -11.47 3.58 -3.43
N LEU A 97 -11.84 3.10 -2.25
CA LEU A 97 -12.31 1.74 -2.05
C LEU A 97 -13.73 1.56 -2.61
N ASP A 98 -14.03 0.36 -3.12
CA ASP A 98 -15.37 0.01 -3.57
C ASP A 98 -16.37 -0.02 -2.41
N GLY A 99 -17.66 0.19 -2.68
CA GLY A 99 -18.69 0.28 -1.64
C GLY A 99 -18.77 -0.95 -0.72
N THR A 100 -18.48 -2.14 -1.24
CA THR A 100 -18.40 -3.39 -0.47
C THR A 100 -17.16 -3.44 0.43
N ALA A 101 -16.00 -3.05 -0.10
CA ALA A 101 -14.75 -2.95 0.65
C ALA A 101 -14.81 -1.85 1.73
N ALA A 102 -15.44 -0.72 1.41
CA ALA A 102 -15.70 0.37 2.34
C ALA A 102 -16.66 -0.06 3.46
N ALA A 103 -17.71 -0.83 3.14
CA ALA A 103 -18.62 -1.38 4.14
C ALA A 103 -17.93 -2.39 5.08
N ALA A 104 -17.11 -3.27 4.54
CA ALA A 104 -16.31 -4.23 5.31
C ALA A 104 -15.32 -3.50 6.24
N ALA A 105 -14.59 -2.51 5.73
CA ALA A 105 -13.64 -1.72 6.51
C ALA A 105 -14.31 -0.86 7.60
N ALA A 106 -15.56 -0.43 7.38
CA ALA A 106 -16.36 0.28 8.37
C ALA A 106 -17.07 -0.64 9.38
N GLY A 107 -16.91 -1.97 9.28
CA GLY A 107 -17.54 -2.94 10.18
C GLY A 107 -19.06 -3.04 10.04
N VAL A 108 -19.60 -2.68 8.87
CA VAL A 108 -21.05 -2.71 8.60
C VAL A 108 -21.43 -4.07 8.02
N SER A 109 -22.20 -4.88 8.73
CA SER A 109 -22.70 -6.16 8.24
C SER A 109 -23.79 -6.00 7.16
N GLU A 110 -23.80 -6.91 6.18
CA GLU A 110 -24.87 -7.01 5.18
C GLU A 110 -26.23 -7.22 5.87
N GLY A 111 -27.12 -6.21 5.80
CA GLY A 111 -28.46 -6.31 6.40
C GLY A 111 -29.08 -4.99 6.87
N SER A 112 -28.29 -3.91 6.99
CA SER A 112 -28.86 -2.59 7.30
C SER A 112 -29.42 -1.94 6.04
N SER A 113 -30.73 -2.04 5.85
CA SER A 113 -31.54 -1.49 4.76
C SER A 113 -31.66 0.05 4.74
N ARG A 114 -30.70 0.77 5.32
CA ARG A 114 -30.57 2.21 5.11
C ARG A 114 -29.56 2.43 3.99
N GLN A 115 -30.03 2.96 2.86
CA GLN A 115 -29.22 3.75 1.93
C GLN A 115 -28.69 5.00 2.68
N GLN A 116 -27.86 4.81 3.70
CA GLN A 116 -26.95 5.86 4.10
C GLN A 116 -26.00 6.01 2.93
N LYS A 117 -25.98 7.21 2.35
CA LYS A 117 -24.96 7.62 1.39
C LYS A 117 -23.62 7.53 2.13
N MET A 118 -23.01 6.36 2.06
CA MET A 118 -21.80 6.05 2.79
C MET A 118 -20.72 6.95 2.23
N GLN A 119 -20.04 7.69 3.10
CA GLN A 119 -18.91 8.52 2.68
C GLN A 119 -17.88 7.60 2.01
N PRO A 120 -17.27 8.02 0.88
CA PRO A 120 -16.24 7.22 0.24
C PRO A 120 -15.11 6.95 1.24
N LEU A 121 -14.64 5.71 1.25
CA LEU A 121 -13.48 5.32 2.05
C LEU A 121 -12.26 5.25 1.13
N TYR A 122 -11.14 5.76 1.63
CA TYR A 122 -9.88 5.76 0.92
C TYR A 122 -8.87 4.88 1.63
N ALA A 123 -7.91 4.35 0.88
CA ALA A 123 -6.74 3.69 1.41
C ALA A 123 -5.46 4.26 0.78
N THR A 124 -4.43 4.45 1.61
CA THR A 124 -3.07 4.76 1.16
C THR A 124 -2.22 3.49 1.18
N THR A 125 -1.26 3.40 0.27
CA THR A 125 -0.25 2.34 0.26
C THR A 125 1.10 2.98 0.00
N LEU A 126 2.02 2.80 0.94
CA LEU A 126 3.38 3.33 0.86
C LEU A 126 4.38 2.18 0.94
N PRO A 127 5.19 1.93 -0.11
CA PRO A 127 6.34 1.06 0.01
C PRO A 127 7.35 1.75 0.94
N LEU A 128 7.88 1.00 1.91
CA LEU A 128 8.86 1.49 2.87
C LEU A 128 10.24 0.92 2.52
N LEU A 129 11.26 1.77 2.59
CA LEU A 129 12.64 1.38 2.31
C LEU A 129 13.27 0.85 3.60
N LEU A 130 13.85 -0.34 3.55
CA LEU A 130 14.78 -0.83 4.57
C LEU A 130 16.20 -0.90 3.98
N ASP A 131 17.18 -0.43 4.75
CA ASP A 131 18.61 -0.68 4.54
C ASP A 131 19.15 -0.26 3.16
N GLY A 132 18.71 0.88 2.62
CA GLY A 132 19.25 1.47 1.38
C GLY A 132 18.82 0.76 0.09
N CYS A 133 17.95 -0.24 0.18
CA CYS A 133 17.39 -0.94 -0.98
C CYS A 133 16.21 -0.15 -1.55
N LYS A 134 16.01 -0.20 -2.87
CA LYS A 134 14.85 0.41 -3.53
C LYS A 134 13.63 -0.50 -3.35
N SER A 135 12.51 0.11 -2.97
CA SER A 135 11.19 -0.51 -2.96
C SER A 135 10.22 0.34 -3.77
N THR A 136 9.46 -0.28 -4.67
CA THR A 136 8.40 0.41 -5.42
C THR A 136 7.20 -0.49 -5.58
N LEU A 137 6.01 0.08 -5.47
CA LEU A 137 4.79 -0.58 -5.94
C LEU A 137 4.77 -0.60 -7.47
N GLN A 138 4.16 -1.64 -8.04
CA GLN A 138 3.95 -1.75 -9.48
C GLN A 138 2.74 -2.64 -9.78
N PRO A 139 2.12 -2.50 -10.95
CA PRO A 139 1.18 -3.50 -11.43
C PRO A 139 1.85 -4.87 -11.46
N ALA A 140 1.17 -5.90 -10.95
CA ALA A 140 1.66 -7.27 -11.06
C ALA A 140 1.80 -7.66 -12.55
N LYS A 141 2.86 -8.43 -12.87
CA LYS A 141 3.11 -8.89 -14.25
C LYS A 141 1.94 -9.71 -14.82
N GLN A 142 1.32 -10.51 -13.97
CA GLN A 142 0.10 -11.24 -14.27
C GLN A 142 -1.06 -10.48 -13.65
N GLN A 143 -1.97 -10.01 -14.49
CA GLN A 143 -3.16 -9.31 -14.05
C GLN A 143 -4.37 -10.25 -14.05
N PRO A 144 -5.17 -10.27 -12.97
CA PRO A 144 -6.51 -10.85 -12.98
C PRO A 144 -7.43 -10.03 -13.90
N ALA A 145 -8.64 -10.54 -14.14
CA ALA A 145 -9.63 -9.84 -14.98
C ALA A 145 -9.99 -8.43 -14.45
N SER A 146 -9.88 -8.22 -13.12
CA SER A 146 -10.07 -6.91 -12.48
C SER A 146 -9.00 -5.88 -12.86
N GLY A 147 -7.82 -6.32 -13.32
CA GLY A 147 -6.69 -5.44 -13.61
C GLY A 147 -6.12 -4.74 -12.37
N ASN A 148 -6.44 -5.25 -11.17
CA ASN A 148 -6.13 -4.61 -9.89
C ASN A 148 -5.12 -5.38 -9.05
N ALA A 149 -4.29 -6.24 -9.65
CA ALA A 149 -3.22 -6.91 -8.91
C ALA A 149 -2.01 -5.99 -8.72
N LEU A 150 -1.59 -5.84 -7.46
CA LEU A 150 -0.46 -5.02 -7.04
C LEU A 150 0.70 -5.90 -6.58
N ALA A 151 1.92 -5.52 -6.94
CA ALA A 151 3.14 -6.14 -6.45
C ALA A 151 4.08 -5.09 -5.84
N LEU A 152 4.86 -5.51 -4.85
CA LEU A 152 6.04 -4.79 -4.40
C LEU A 152 7.25 -5.28 -5.20
N HIS A 153 7.94 -4.35 -5.83
CA HIS A 153 9.26 -4.56 -6.39
C HIS A 153 10.33 -4.18 -5.36
N PHE A 154 11.35 -5.01 -5.26
CA PHE A 154 12.53 -4.77 -4.45
C PHE A 154 13.78 -4.88 -5.33
N ASP A 155 14.70 -3.92 -5.19
CA ASP A 155 16.01 -3.89 -5.83
C ASP A 155 17.05 -3.36 -4.83
N SER A 156 17.95 -4.23 -4.38
CA SER A 156 19.03 -3.87 -3.45
C SER A 156 20.10 -2.98 -4.09
N GLY A 157 20.22 -2.97 -5.42
CA GLY A 157 21.33 -2.33 -6.14
C GLY A 157 22.70 -2.99 -5.90
N ASN A 158 22.78 -4.07 -5.12
CA ASN A 158 24.00 -4.80 -4.81
C ASN A 158 23.78 -6.30 -5.07
N PRO A 159 24.45 -6.91 -6.07
CA PRO A 159 24.26 -8.32 -6.39
C PRO A 159 24.63 -9.27 -5.24
N ASP A 160 25.45 -8.82 -4.29
CA ASP A 160 25.85 -9.62 -3.13
C ASP A 160 24.84 -9.53 -1.96
N LEU A 161 23.92 -8.55 -2.00
CA LEU A 161 22.90 -8.37 -0.97
C LEU A 161 21.62 -9.13 -1.34
N LEU A 162 21.65 -10.44 -1.11
CA LEU A 162 20.53 -11.33 -1.39
C LEU A 162 19.52 -11.32 -0.24
N ARG A 163 18.23 -11.15 -0.54
CA ARG A 163 17.13 -11.25 0.45
C ARG A 163 15.96 -12.07 -0.09
N ASN A 164 15.25 -12.72 0.83
CA ASN A 164 13.97 -13.38 0.59
C ASN A 164 12.89 -12.96 1.59
N SER A 165 13.19 -12.00 2.47
CA SER A 165 12.23 -11.43 3.42
C SER A 165 12.52 -9.94 3.65
N TRP A 166 11.45 -9.19 3.91
CA TRP A 166 11.43 -7.75 4.08
C TRP A 166 10.47 -7.41 5.21
N GLN A 167 11.02 -6.90 6.30
CA GLN A 167 10.24 -6.44 7.45
C GLN A 167 9.76 -5.02 7.19
N GLN A 168 8.56 -4.68 7.65
CA GLN A 168 7.94 -3.37 7.55
C GLN A 168 8.02 -2.81 6.12
N ALA A 169 7.76 -3.66 5.12
CA ALA A 169 8.02 -3.36 3.72
C ALA A 169 6.95 -2.47 3.09
N VAL A 170 5.73 -2.50 3.60
CA VAL A 170 4.61 -1.68 3.11
C VAL A 170 3.79 -1.19 4.29
N TYR A 171 3.45 0.09 4.27
CA TYR A 171 2.47 0.70 5.17
C TYR A 171 1.15 0.95 4.44
N ILE A 172 0.04 0.57 5.06
CA ILE A 172 -1.31 0.77 4.55
C ILE A 172 -2.16 1.45 5.63
N ALA A 173 -2.90 2.49 5.27
CA ALA A 173 -3.89 3.10 6.15
C ALA A 173 -5.18 3.37 5.37
N ALA A 174 -6.29 3.44 6.09
CA ALA A 174 -7.59 3.77 5.51
C ALA A 174 -8.28 4.89 6.29
N GLY A 175 -9.10 5.68 5.60
CA GLY A 175 -9.78 6.84 6.17
C GLY A 175 -10.78 7.46 5.22
N SER A 176 -11.73 8.22 5.77
CA SER A 176 -12.79 8.88 4.99
C SER A 176 -12.39 10.25 4.44
N ASP A 177 -11.43 10.92 5.09
CA ASP A 177 -10.84 12.16 4.59
C ASP A 177 -9.51 11.83 3.88
N PRO A 178 -9.45 11.94 2.55
CA PRO A 178 -8.25 11.57 1.80
C PRO A 178 -7.05 12.49 2.11
N PHE A 179 -7.27 13.76 2.47
CA PHE A 179 -6.17 14.69 2.75
C PHE A 179 -5.55 14.40 4.11
N ALA A 180 -6.38 14.30 5.15
CA ALA A 180 -5.91 13.92 6.48
C ALA A 180 -5.27 12.52 6.47
N LEU A 181 -5.81 11.59 5.68
CA LEU A 181 -5.24 10.26 5.49
C LEU A 181 -3.84 10.31 4.88
N VAL A 182 -3.63 11.12 3.84
CA VAL A 182 -2.32 11.29 3.20
C VAL A 182 -1.32 11.86 4.20
N ASP A 183 -1.66 12.95 4.89
CA ASP A 183 -0.78 13.58 5.87
C ASP A 183 -0.37 12.60 6.98
N ALA A 184 -1.36 11.90 7.56
CA ALA A 184 -1.11 10.91 8.60
C ALA A 184 -0.26 9.72 8.09
N SER A 185 -0.49 9.28 6.85
CA SER A 185 0.24 8.14 6.27
C SER A 185 1.69 8.48 5.96
N VAL A 186 1.95 9.67 5.44
CA VAL A 186 3.30 10.17 5.19
C VAL A 186 4.05 10.38 6.51
N ALA A 187 3.39 10.96 7.51
CA ALA A 187 3.98 11.13 8.84
C ALA A 187 4.32 9.78 9.50
N ALA A 188 3.40 8.81 9.40
CA ALA A 188 3.63 7.44 9.89
C ALA A 188 4.82 6.79 9.18
N ALA A 189 4.84 6.82 7.85
CA ALA A 189 5.93 6.25 7.05
C ALA A 189 7.28 6.88 7.39
N ALA A 190 7.32 8.21 7.58
CA ALA A 190 8.53 8.92 8.01
C ALA A 190 9.00 8.50 9.41
N ALA A 191 8.07 8.36 10.36
CA ALA A 191 8.39 7.91 11.71
C ALA A 191 8.93 6.46 11.75
N ILE A 192 8.37 5.58 10.92
CA ILE A 192 8.79 4.17 10.80
C ILE A 192 10.17 4.07 10.15
N ALA A 193 10.40 4.85 9.09
CA ALA A 193 11.69 4.87 8.39
C ALA A 193 12.83 5.48 9.23
N GLY A 194 12.51 6.38 10.17
CA GLY A 194 13.49 7.14 10.95
C GLY A 194 14.45 7.96 10.07
N GLU A 195 15.67 8.21 10.54
CA GLU A 195 16.74 8.91 9.79
C GLU A 195 17.31 8.07 8.61
N ARG A 196 16.80 6.86 8.38
CA ARG A 196 17.37 5.89 7.42
C ARG A 196 16.79 5.98 6.01
N CYS A 197 15.87 6.92 5.76
CA CYS A 197 15.29 7.16 4.44
C CYS A 197 15.77 8.46 3.80
N CYS A 198 16.27 8.38 2.58
CA CYS A 198 16.37 9.52 1.67
C CYS A 198 15.07 9.67 0.85
N PRO A 199 14.54 10.88 0.64
CA PRO A 199 13.92 11.82 1.58
C PRO A 199 12.38 11.64 1.62
N ALA A 200 11.75 12.26 2.62
CA ALA A 200 10.30 12.37 2.76
C ALA A 200 9.60 12.80 1.44
N VAL A 201 8.60 12.01 1.05
CA VAL A 201 7.66 12.33 -0.03
C VAL A 201 6.77 13.48 0.44
N ALA A 202 6.94 14.69 -0.09
CA ALA A 202 6.03 15.81 0.12
C ALA A 202 5.03 15.84 -1.04
N ILE A 203 3.81 15.34 -0.82
CA ILE A 203 2.71 15.43 -1.79
C ILE A 203 1.96 16.73 -1.51
N LEU A 204 2.22 17.78 -2.30
CA LEU A 204 1.42 19.01 -2.25
C LEU A 204 0.18 18.80 -3.12
N LEU A 205 -0.95 18.50 -2.50
CA LEU A 205 -2.27 18.54 -3.12
C LEU A 205 -2.80 19.98 -3.01
N SER A 206 -2.63 20.79 -4.05
CA SER A 206 -3.29 22.10 -4.13
C SER A 206 -4.35 22.08 -5.23
N CYS A 207 -5.46 22.81 -5.05
CA CYS A 207 -6.59 22.89 -5.97
C CYS A 207 -6.17 22.86 -7.45
N GLY A 208 -6.33 21.70 -8.09
CA GLY A 208 -6.10 21.48 -9.52
C GLY A 208 -4.69 21.05 -9.95
N VAL A 209 -3.69 21.00 -9.06
CA VAL A 209 -2.32 20.55 -9.38
C VAL A 209 -1.71 19.78 -8.21
N VAL A 210 -1.41 18.48 -8.43
CA VAL A 210 -0.63 17.66 -7.50
C VAL A 210 0.85 17.86 -7.79
N THR A 211 1.58 18.52 -6.89
CA THR A 211 3.03 18.70 -7.00
C THR A 211 3.70 17.86 -5.93
N VAL A 212 4.43 16.80 -6.31
CA VAL A 212 5.14 15.96 -5.34
C VAL A 212 6.62 16.27 -5.38
N GLY A 213 7.11 16.90 -4.31
CA GLY A 213 8.53 17.21 -4.11
C GLY A 213 9.15 16.33 -3.03
N THR A 214 10.47 16.17 -3.04
CA THR A 214 11.20 15.60 -1.90
C THR A 214 11.90 16.74 -1.16
N ALA A 215 11.65 16.86 0.15
CA ALA A 215 12.34 17.85 0.98
C ALA A 215 13.61 17.20 1.57
N TYR A 216 14.77 17.77 1.25
CA TYR A 216 16.03 17.46 1.92
C TYR A 216 16.16 18.43 3.10
N TYR A 217 15.98 17.95 4.33
CA TYR A 217 16.56 18.66 5.48
C TYR A 217 18.05 18.34 5.49
N ARG A 218 18.88 19.38 5.35
CA ARG A 218 20.34 19.30 5.48
C ARG A 218 20.74 19.12 6.93
#